data_AF-A0A7W3X1G7-F1
#
_entry.id   AF-A0A7W3X1G7-F1
#
_cell.length_a   1.000
_cell.length_b   1.000
_cell.length_c   1.000
_cell.angle_alpha   90.00
_cell.angle_beta   90.00
_cell.angle_gamma   90.00
#
_symmetry.space_group_name_H-M   'P 1'
#
loop_
_entity.id
_entity.type
_entity.pdbx_description
1 polymer ?
#
loop_
_entity_poly.entity_id
_entity_poly.type
_entity_poly.pdbx_seq_one_letter_code
_entity_poly.pdbx_strand_id
1 'polypeptide(L)'
;HGPDGVLLSRADHALAEGRWDCRLEPRIQPTSTRADFARPVAVTLLDSAALVTLPLATDSGRVAHWVPYTTADGHLALRTWLRPAHAEVEQVIAGEHAVTVVARLLPATDPAPDPRIVVCGPGPEWEIPVRSADGPSRIEFSLDYATALEHRTAARDTVWELRYRPGPGGGAVPLGRIAGDIPDRRRTDRYPAVTLDHPTHGPTRLRPVFTSRNGLALAMTAVPTD
;
A
#
# COMPACT_ATOMS: atom_id res chain seq x y z
N HIS A 1 0.06 16.43 39.07
CA HIS A 1 0.05 16.84 37.66
C HIS A 1 0.17 15.59 36.81
N GLY A 2 -0.92 15.16 36.17
CA GLY A 2 -0.83 14.09 35.16
C GLY A 2 0.01 14.58 33.98
N PRO A 3 0.59 13.69 33.17
CA PRO A 3 1.40 14.11 32.04
C PRO A 3 0.56 15.03 31.14
N ASP A 4 1.10 16.20 30.80
CA ASP A 4 0.55 17.11 29.79
C ASP A 4 0.61 16.41 28.43
N GLY A 5 -0.43 15.63 28.14
CA GLY A 5 -0.54 14.81 26.94
C GLY A 5 -1.88 15.04 26.25
N VAL A 6 -1.86 15.12 24.93
CA VAL A 6 -3.06 15.10 24.10
C VAL A 6 -3.17 13.71 23.49
N LEU A 7 -4.27 13.01 23.74
CA LEU A 7 -4.55 11.73 23.10
C LEU A 7 -5.33 11.97 21.81
N LEU A 8 -4.75 11.57 20.69
CA LEU A 8 -5.47 11.41 19.43
C LEU A 8 -5.86 9.92 19.28
N SER A 9 -7.12 9.62 19.57
CA SER A 9 -7.64 8.25 19.54
C SER A 9 -8.16 7.89 18.14
N ARG A 10 -7.81 6.69 17.67
CA ARG A 10 -8.34 6.13 16.41
C ARG A 10 -9.82 5.78 16.49
N ALA A 11 -10.32 5.48 17.70
CA ALA A 11 -11.74 5.14 17.90
C ALA A 11 -12.64 6.39 17.78
N ASP A 12 -12.10 7.56 18.13
CA ASP A 12 -12.87 8.81 18.23
C ASP A 12 -12.79 9.67 16.95
N HIS A 13 -11.96 9.26 15.98
CA HIS A 13 -11.65 10.07 14.81
C HIS A 13 -11.56 9.22 13.53
N ALA A 14 -12.23 9.69 12.48
CA ALA A 14 -12.09 9.15 11.13
C ALA A 14 -11.30 10.13 10.26
N LEU A 15 -10.09 9.74 9.86
CA LEU A 15 -9.26 10.51 8.93
C LEU A 15 -9.32 9.88 7.54
N ALA A 16 -9.58 10.69 6.51
CA ALA A 16 -9.52 10.25 5.12
C ALA A 16 -8.12 9.70 4.77
N GLU A 17 -8.03 8.78 3.81
CA GLU A 17 -6.75 8.23 3.34
C GLU A 17 -5.85 9.34 2.80
N GLY A 18 -4.63 9.46 3.34
CA GLY A 18 -3.78 10.59 2.98
C GLY A 18 -2.60 10.82 3.92
N ARG A 19 -2.02 12.01 3.79
CA ARG A 19 -1.06 12.57 4.73
C ARG A 19 -1.77 13.65 5.54
N TRP A 20 -1.57 13.63 6.85
CA TRP A 20 -2.09 14.63 7.77
C TRP A 20 -0.93 15.24 8.54
N ASP A 21 -0.77 16.56 8.47
CA ASP A 21 0.25 17.27 9.24
C ASP A 21 -0.29 17.63 10.62
N CYS A 22 0.47 17.33 11.67
CA CYS A 22 0.06 17.64 13.04
C CYS A 22 0.49 19.07 13.42
N ARG A 23 -0.47 19.87 13.91
CA ARG A 23 -0.23 21.25 14.36
C ARG A 23 -0.85 21.49 15.74
N LEU A 24 -0.22 22.36 16.52
CA LEU A 24 -0.72 22.85 17.80
C LEU A 24 -1.28 24.26 17.62
N GLU A 25 -2.48 24.48 18.14
CA GLU A 25 -3.12 25.79 18.22
C GLU A 25 -3.24 26.24 19.69
N PRO A 26 -2.99 27.52 20.01
CA PRO A 26 -3.24 28.04 21.35
C PRO A 26 -4.73 27.91 21.73
N ARG A 27 -5.01 27.56 23.00
CA ARG A 27 -6.38 27.41 23.50
C ARG A 27 -7.16 28.74 23.53
N ILE A 28 -6.47 29.86 23.75
CA ILE A 28 -7.05 31.21 23.76
C ILE A 28 -6.52 31.93 22.52
N GLN A 29 -7.44 32.32 21.63
CA GLN A 29 -7.12 32.92 20.34
C GLN A 29 -7.00 34.44 20.49
N PRO A 30 -5.87 35.07 20.09
CA PRO A 30 -5.84 36.51 19.83
C PRO A 30 -6.80 36.84 18.67
N THR A 31 -7.32 38.06 18.61
CA THR A 31 -8.35 38.53 17.64
C THR A 31 -7.99 38.43 16.14
N SER A 32 -6.84 37.85 15.78
CA SER A 32 -6.43 37.61 14.39
C SER A 32 -6.70 36.17 13.91
N THR A 33 -6.66 36.01 12.59
CA THR A 33 -7.08 34.82 11.85
C THR A 33 -6.40 33.51 12.28
N ARG A 34 -7.20 32.43 12.32
CA ARG A 34 -6.86 31.09 12.85
C ARG A 34 -5.56 30.47 12.31
N ALA A 35 -5.19 30.80 11.07
CA ALA A 35 -4.04 30.19 10.39
C ALA A 35 -2.67 30.64 10.94
N ASP A 36 -2.59 31.83 11.55
CA ASP A 36 -1.31 32.48 11.85
C ASP A 36 -0.60 31.90 13.10
N PHE A 37 -1.32 31.13 13.92
CA PHE A 37 -0.81 30.61 15.20
C PHE A 37 -0.63 29.09 15.24
N ALA A 38 -1.07 28.34 14.22
CA ALA A 38 -0.91 26.90 14.18
C ALA A 38 0.57 26.52 13.94
N ARG A 39 1.25 26.01 14.97
CA ARG A 39 2.66 25.60 14.90
C ARG A 39 2.77 24.11 14.59
N PRO A 40 3.67 23.68 13.68
CA PRO A 40 3.89 22.26 13.46
C PRO A 40 4.44 21.60 14.73
N VAL A 41 4.07 20.33 14.96
CA VAL A 41 4.57 19.56 16.10
C VAL A 41 5.96 19.03 15.76
N ALA A 42 7.00 19.52 16.43
CA ALA A 42 8.35 18.98 16.29
C ALA A 42 8.47 17.62 16.96
N VAL A 43 9.14 16.66 16.31
CA VAL A 43 9.35 15.31 16.85
C VAL A 43 10.73 15.21 17.47
N THR A 44 10.80 14.95 18.77
CA THR A 44 12.05 14.58 19.45
C THR A 44 12.21 13.06 19.54
N LEU A 45 11.12 12.36 19.83
CA LEU A 45 11.06 10.90 19.89
C LEU A 45 9.75 10.44 19.25
N LEU A 46 9.82 9.38 18.46
CA LEU A 46 8.67 8.69 17.92
C LEU A 46 8.78 7.20 18.27
N ASP A 47 7.82 6.70 19.05
CA ASP A 47 7.68 5.27 19.33
C ASP A 47 6.51 4.70 18.54
N SER A 48 6.82 3.82 17.60
CA SER A 48 5.85 3.14 16.74
C SER A 48 5.81 1.63 16.99
N ALA A 49 6.51 1.10 18.00
CA ALA A 49 6.68 -0.33 18.21
C ALA A 49 5.33 -1.06 18.38
N ALA A 50 4.37 -0.43 19.06
CA ALA A 50 3.03 -0.97 19.25
C ALA A 50 2.27 -1.20 17.92
N LEU A 51 2.63 -0.51 16.83
CA LEU A 51 1.97 -0.68 15.53
C LEU A 51 2.41 -1.95 14.80
N VAL A 52 3.58 -2.52 15.13
CA VAL A 52 4.10 -3.71 14.46
C VAL A 52 3.14 -4.90 14.60
N THR A 53 2.52 -5.04 15.77
CA THR A 53 1.58 -6.12 16.08
C THR A 53 0.12 -5.67 16.09
N LEU A 54 -0.15 -4.39 15.85
CA LEU A 54 -1.50 -3.87 15.89
C LEU A 54 -2.29 -4.35 14.66
N PRO A 55 -3.44 -5.02 14.84
CA PRO A 55 -4.28 -5.39 13.71
C PRO A 55 -4.89 -4.16 13.06
N LEU A 56 -5.17 -4.28 11.76
CA LEU A 56 -5.94 -3.30 11.01
C LEU A 56 -7.35 -3.20 11.60
N ALA A 57 -7.86 -1.98 11.78
CA ALA A 57 -9.21 -1.77 12.27
C ALA A 57 -10.22 -2.13 11.17
N THR A 58 -11.23 -2.94 11.50
CA THR A 58 -12.28 -3.42 10.58
C THR A 58 -13.71 -3.34 11.14
N ASP A 59 -13.87 -2.78 12.33
CA ASP A 59 -15.12 -2.74 13.13
C ASP A 59 -16.25 -1.93 12.48
N SER A 60 -15.93 -0.86 11.76
CA SER A 60 -16.89 0.04 11.10
C SER A 60 -17.27 -0.38 9.68
N GLY A 61 -16.97 -1.62 9.27
CA GLY A 61 -17.16 -2.09 7.89
C GLY A 61 -16.19 -1.42 6.90
N ARG A 62 -15.12 -0.81 7.41
CA ARG A 62 -14.01 -0.20 6.66
C ARG A 62 -12.70 -0.71 7.22
N VAL A 63 -11.69 -0.81 6.37
CA VAL A 63 -10.31 -1.11 6.74
C VAL A 63 -9.58 0.20 7.01
N ALA A 64 -9.10 0.39 8.23
CA ALA A 64 -8.39 1.61 8.63
C ALA A 64 -7.06 1.32 9.34
N HIS A 65 -6.07 2.17 9.08
CA HIS A 65 -4.77 2.14 9.77
C HIS A 65 -4.08 3.48 9.73
N TRP A 66 -3.37 3.80 10.81
CA TRP A 66 -2.63 5.06 10.93
C TRP A 66 -1.19 4.76 11.33
N VAL A 67 -0.26 5.43 10.66
CA VAL A 67 1.18 5.36 10.95
C VAL A 67 1.71 6.78 11.15
N PRO A 68 2.11 7.15 12.37
CA PRO A 68 2.81 8.40 12.61
C PRO A 68 4.24 8.30 12.05
N TYR A 69 4.77 9.41 11.58
CA TYR A 69 6.14 9.49 11.10
C TYR A 69 6.69 10.91 11.19
N THR A 70 8.01 11.00 11.25
CA THR A 70 8.73 12.28 11.18
C THR A 70 8.93 12.67 9.73
N THR A 71 8.50 13.86 9.34
CA THR A 71 8.76 14.42 8.01
C THR A 71 10.24 14.76 7.86
N ALA A 72 10.69 15.01 6.62
CA ALA A 72 12.06 15.43 6.36
C ALA A 72 12.46 16.70 7.14
N ASP A 73 11.49 17.56 7.45
CA ASP A 73 11.70 18.80 8.22
C ASP A 73 11.58 18.61 9.74
N GLY A 74 11.49 17.36 10.24
CA GLY A 74 11.46 17.08 11.67
C GLY A 74 10.08 17.24 12.35
N HIS A 75 9.00 17.32 11.58
CA HIS A 75 7.65 17.52 12.10
C HIS A 75 6.83 16.22 12.12
N LEU A 76 5.86 16.12 13.02
CA LEU A 76 4.96 14.98 13.12
C LEU A 76 3.91 15.05 12.00
N ALA A 77 3.80 13.95 11.27
CA ALA A 77 2.69 13.71 10.35
C ALA A 77 2.11 12.32 10.59
N LEU A 78 0.86 12.12 10.16
CA LEU A 78 0.21 10.81 10.09
C LEU A 78 0.05 10.42 8.63
N ARG A 79 0.38 9.16 8.33
CA ARG A 79 -0.07 8.47 7.14
C ARG A 79 -1.31 7.68 7.52
N THR A 80 -2.41 7.89 6.82
CA THR A 80 -3.71 7.28 7.13
C THR A 80 -4.24 6.50 5.94
N TRP A 81 -4.90 5.38 6.22
CA TRP A 81 -5.69 4.60 5.28
C TRP A 81 -7.11 4.45 5.81
N LEU A 82 -8.10 4.57 4.93
CA LEU A 82 -9.51 4.37 5.21
C LEU A 82 -10.20 3.86 3.94
N ARG A 83 -10.35 2.54 3.84
CA ARG A 83 -10.80 1.83 2.63
C ARG A 83 -12.08 1.04 2.92
N PRO A 84 -13.02 0.91 1.97
CA PRO A 84 -14.17 0.02 2.16
C PRO A 84 -13.76 -1.46 2.23
N ALA A 85 -12.73 -1.84 1.47
CA ALA A 85 -12.14 -3.18 1.47
C ALA A 85 -10.67 -3.11 1.06
N HIS A 86 -9.89 -4.12 1.45
CA HIS A 86 -8.47 -4.22 1.18
C HIS A 86 -8.01 -5.69 1.14
N ALA A 87 -7.15 -6.04 0.20
CA ALA A 87 -6.36 -7.26 0.28
C ALA A 87 -4.96 -6.91 0.85
N GLU A 88 -4.73 -7.25 2.11
CA GLU A 88 -3.47 -7.00 2.82
C GLU A 88 -2.45 -8.07 2.46
N VAL A 89 -1.34 -7.66 1.84
CA VAL A 89 -0.24 -8.53 1.39
C VAL A 89 0.58 -9.00 2.59
N GLU A 90 0.50 -10.29 2.88
CA GLU A 90 1.22 -10.94 3.97
C GLU A 90 2.60 -11.42 3.52
N GLN A 91 2.69 -11.97 2.30
CA GLN A 91 3.92 -12.52 1.76
C GLN A 91 4.07 -12.18 0.28
N VAL A 92 5.31 -11.93 -0.13
CA VAL A 92 5.71 -11.78 -1.53
C VAL A 92 6.99 -12.60 -1.69
N ILE A 93 6.90 -13.65 -2.49
CA ILE A 93 7.96 -14.62 -2.74
C ILE A 93 8.36 -14.41 -4.20
N ALA A 94 9.45 -13.67 -4.42
CA ALA A 94 10.00 -13.43 -5.75
C ALA A 94 10.93 -14.59 -6.12
N GLY A 95 10.50 -15.41 -7.08
CA GLY A 95 11.30 -16.48 -7.68
C GLY A 95 11.97 -16.02 -8.97
N GLU A 96 12.56 -16.97 -9.69
CA GLU A 96 13.23 -16.72 -10.97
C GLU A 96 12.24 -16.51 -12.13
N HIS A 97 11.12 -17.24 -12.14
CA HIS A 97 10.13 -17.20 -13.23
C HIS A 97 8.83 -16.51 -12.87
N ALA A 98 8.50 -16.40 -11.59
CA ALA A 98 7.27 -15.79 -11.12
C ALA A 98 7.43 -15.11 -9.76
N VAL A 99 6.47 -14.24 -9.43
CA VAL A 99 6.24 -13.77 -8.06
C VAL A 99 4.95 -14.38 -7.52
N THR A 100 5.05 -15.07 -6.38
CA THR A 100 3.91 -15.60 -5.64
C THR A 100 3.56 -14.67 -4.49
N VAL A 101 2.29 -14.37 -4.31
CA VAL A 101 1.80 -13.42 -3.32
C VAL A 101 0.68 -14.07 -2.51
N VAL A 102 0.79 -13.97 -1.18
CA VAL A 102 -0.27 -14.33 -0.24
C VAL A 102 -0.83 -13.06 0.37
N ALA A 103 -2.16 -12.92 0.36
CA ALA A 103 -2.85 -11.78 0.92
C ALA A 103 -4.09 -12.19 1.72
N ARG A 104 -4.43 -11.37 2.71
CA ARG A 104 -5.64 -11.52 3.54
C ARG A 104 -6.68 -10.50 3.11
N LEU A 105 -7.91 -10.96 2.88
CA LEU A 105 -9.05 -10.11 2.56
C LEU A 105 -9.60 -9.45 3.82
N LEU A 106 -9.80 -8.14 3.74
CA LEU A 106 -10.29 -7.29 4.82
C LEU A 106 -11.43 -6.38 4.32
N PRO A 107 -12.55 -6.27 5.06
CA PRO A 107 -12.92 -7.11 6.20
C PRO A 107 -12.93 -8.60 5.87
N ALA A 108 -12.77 -9.45 6.88
CA ALA A 108 -12.69 -10.90 6.68
C ALA A 108 -13.94 -11.40 5.94
N THR A 109 -13.71 -12.05 4.81
CA THR A 109 -14.75 -12.62 3.95
C THR A 109 -14.18 -13.81 3.18
N ASP A 110 -15.02 -14.73 2.75
CA ASP A 110 -14.59 -15.79 1.85
C ASP A 110 -14.41 -15.24 0.43
N PRO A 111 -13.39 -15.71 -0.32
CA PRO A 111 -13.25 -15.33 -1.72
C PRO A 111 -14.53 -15.69 -2.49
N ALA A 112 -15.06 -14.75 -3.27
CA ALA A 112 -16.22 -15.03 -4.11
C ALA A 112 -15.83 -16.00 -5.25
N PRO A 113 -16.81 -16.60 -5.96
CA PRO A 113 -16.51 -17.40 -7.15
C PRO A 113 -15.73 -16.58 -8.18
N ASP A 114 -14.72 -17.21 -8.78
CA ASP A 114 -13.91 -16.63 -9.85
C ASP A 114 -13.16 -15.32 -9.49
N PRO A 115 -12.43 -15.26 -8.37
CA PRO A 115 -11.69 -14.07 -7.99
C PRO A 115 -10.48 -13.86 -8.93
N ARG A 116 -10.06 -12.60 -9.10
CA ARG A 116 -8.96 -12.22 -9.99
C ARG A 116 -8.06 -11.18 -9.35
N ILE A 117 -6.80 -11.16 -9.78
CA ILE A 117 -6.00 -9.92 -9.71
C ILE A 117 -6.14 -9.22 -11.05
N VAL A 118 -6.55 -7.96 -11.02
CA VAL A 118 -6.54 -7.08 -12.18
C VAL A 118 -5.23 -6.31 -12.15
N VAL A 119 -4.49 -6.34 -13.25
CA VAL A 119 -3.22 -5.65 -13.42
C VAL A 119 -3.47 -4.39 -14.25
N CYS A 120 -3.38 -3.24 -13.59
CA CYS A 120 -3.74 -1.93 -14.15
C CYS A 120 -2.47 -1.11 -14.44
N GLY A 121 -2.35 -0.54 -15.63
CA GLY A 121 -1.19 0.29 -15.96
C GLY A 121 -1.34 1.02 -17.29
N PRO A 122 -0.24 1.35 -18.00
CA PRO A 122 -0.28 2.22 -19.18
C PRO A 122 -0.78 1.54 -20.47
N GLY A 123 -1.14 0.27 -20.43
CA GLY A 123 -1.75 -0.45 -21.56
C GLY A 123 -3.04 -1.15 -21.14
N PRO A 124 -3.58 -2.06 -21.99
CA PRO A 124 -4.78 -2.83 -21.65
C PRO A 124 -4.60 -3.57 -20.33
N GLU A 125 -5.64 -3.58 -19.49
CA GLU A 125 -5.65 -4.37 -18.26
C GLU A 125 -5.69 -5.86 -18.59
N TRP A 126 -5.09 -6.68 -17.72
CA TRP A 126 -5.21 -8.14 -17.77
C TRP A 126 -5.41 -8.72 -16.39
N GLU A 127 -5.71 -10.01 -16.37
CA GLU A 127 -6.15 -10.69 -15.17
C GLU A 127 -5.32 -11.93 -14.86
N ILE A 128 -5.12 -12.16 -13.57
CA ILE A 128 -4.42 -13.33 -13.06
C ILE A 128 -5.42 -14.13 -12.20
N PRO A 129 -5.52 -15.46 -12.38
CA PRO A 129 -6.35 -16.29 -11.53
C PRO A 129 -5.88 -16.24 -10.08
N VAL A 130 -6.84 -16.23 -9.16
CA VAL A 130 -6.61 -16.27 -7.71
C VAL A 130 -7.17 -17.57 -7.17
N ARG A 131 -6.45 -18.20 -6.24
CA ARG A 131 -6.95 -19.34 -5.47
C ARG A 131 -7.03 -19.00 -3.99
N SER A 132 -7.86 -19.74 -3.26
CA SER A 132 -7.83 -19.71 -1.80
C SER A 132 -6.50 -20.25 -1.30
N ALA A 133 -5.99 -19.66 -0.22
CA ALA A 133 -4.81 -20.11 0.49
C ALA A 133 -5.20 -20.68 1.87
N ASP A 134 -4.25 -21.31 2.55
CA ASP A 134 -4.50 -21.87 3.88
C ASP A 134 -4.77 -20.75 4.89
N GLY A 135 -5.94 -20.84 5.54
CA GLY A 135 -6.40 -19.89 6.56
C GLY A 135 -7.59 -19.04 6.12
N PRO A 136 -8.28 -18.42 7.07
CA PRO A 136 -9.51 -17.70 6.81
C PRO A 136 -9.25 -16.46 5.96
N SER A 137 -10.09 -16.24 4.94
CA SER A 137 -10.04 -15.05 4.10
C SER A 137 -8.68 -14.82 3.43
N ARG A 138 -7.89 -15.87 3.19
CA ARG A 138 -6.59 -15.77 2.52
C ARG A 138 -6.67 -16.23 1.09
N ILE A 139 -5.96 -15.50 0.25
CA ILE A 139 -5.82 -15.76 -1.17
C ILE A 139 -4.35 -15.85 -1.55
N GLU A 140 -4.12 -16.57 -2.63
CA GLU A 140 -2.81 -16.69 -3.25
C GLU A 140 -2.94 -16.58 -4.77
N PHE A 141 -1.96 -15.91 -5.38
CA PHE A 141 -1.80 -15.90 -6.83
C PHE A 141 -0.31 -15.88 -7.17
N SER A 142 0.00 -16.26 -8.40
CA SER A 142 1.34 -16.17 -8.96
C SER A 142 1.30 -15.41 -10.27
N LEU A 143 2.18 -14.42 -10.42
CA LEU A 143 2.38 -13.67 -11.65
C LEU A 143 3.64 -14.19 -12.34
N ASP A 144 3.45 -14.87 -13.45
CA ASP A 144 4.53 -15.30 -14.33
C ASP A 144 5.16 -14.10 -15.04
N TYR A 145 6.49 -14.01 -15.01
CA TYR A 145 7.21 -12.87 -15.57
C TYR A 145 7.21 -12.86 -17.10
N ALA A 146 7.21 -14.03 -17.76
CA ALA A 146 7.15 -14.10 -19.21
C ALA A 146 5.78 -13.65 -19.72
N THR A 147 4.70 -14.12 -19.10
CA THR A 147 3.34 -13.63 -19.40
C THR A 147 3.20 -12.13 -19.10
N ALA A 148 3.72 -11.64 -17.97
CA ALA A 148 3.71 -10.21 -17.68
C ALA A 148 4.47 -9.40 -18.75
N LEU A 149 5.57 -9.93 -19.27
CA LEU A 149 6.39 -9.29 -20.29
C LEU A 149 5.63 -9.11 -21.62
N GLU A 150 4.69 -9.99 -21.97
CA GLU A 150 3.85 -9.84 -23.18
C GLU A 150 3.04 -8.54 -23.17
N HIS A 151 2.76 -7.98 -21.99
CA HIS A 151 2.05 -6.72 -21.81
C HIS A 151 2.96 -5.48 -21.79
N ARG A 152 4.27 -5.66 -22.06
CA ARG A 152 5.23 -4.57 -22.15
C ARG A 152 4.79 -3.56 -23.23
N THR A 153 4.75 -2.28 -22.87
CA THR A 153 4.51 -1.19 -23.82
C THR A 153 5.83 -0.59 -24.33
N ALA A 154 5.76 0.34 -25.28
CA ALA A 154 6.96 1.05 -25.77
C ALA A 154 7.58 2.01 -24.73
N ALA A 155 6.84 2.40 -23.69
CA ALA A 155 7.31 3.36 -22.69
C ALA A 155 8.44 2.76 -21.85
N ARG A 156 9.64 3.36 -21.80
CA ARG A 156 10.83 2.74 -21.16
C ARG A 156 10.59 2.19 -19.75
N ASP A 157 9.90 2.95 -18.91
CA ASP A 157 9.61 2.57 -17.53
C ASP A 157 8.12 2.63 -17.28
N THR A 158 7.57 1.52 -16.77
CA THR A 158 6.15 1.42 -16.43
C THR A 158 5.97 0.75 -15.07
N VAL A 159 4.88 1.11 -14.40
CA VAL A 159 4.43 0.49 -13.16
C VAL A 159 3.00 0.03 -13.36
N TRP A 160 2.77 -1.24 -13.10
CA TRP A 160 1.47 -1.89 -13.22
C TRP A 160 0.95 -2.23 -11.83
N GLU A 161 -0.06 -1.52 -11.36
CA GLU A 161 -0.66 -1.76 -10.04
C GLU A 161 -1.52 -3.04 -10.08
N LEU A 162 -1.31 -3.92 -9.09
CA LEU A 162 -2.11 -5.13 -8.92
C LEU A 162 -3.26 -4.79 -7.98
N ARG A 163 -4.49 -5.14 -8.36
CA ARG A 163 -5.71 -4.91 -7.57
C ARG A 163 -6.50 -6.20 -7.45
N TYR A 164 -7.10 -6.46 -6.31
CA TYR A 164 -7.93 -7.65 -6.11
C TYR A 164 -9.35 -7.38 -6.60
N ARG A 165 -9.90 -8.25 -7.44
CA ARG A 165 -11.32 -8.25 -7.79
C ARG A 165 -12.00 -9.48 -7.17
N PRO A 166 -12.97 -9.28 -6.25
CA PRO A 166 -13.61 -10.39 -5.55
C PRO A 166 -14.33 -11.39 -6.45
N GLY A 167 -14.94 -10.93 -7.55
CA GLY A 167 -15.63 -11.78 -8.52
C GLY A 167 -16.08 -11.02 -9.77
N PRO A 168 -16.74 -11.70 -10.73
CA PRO A 168 -17.17 -11.11 -11.99
C PRO A 168 -18.09 -9.89 -11.77
N GLY A 169 -17.83 -8.80 -12.50
CA GLY A 169 -18.62 -7.56 -12.42
C GLY A 169 -18.41 -6.73 -11.13
N GLY A 170 -17.63 -7.24 -10.17
CA GLY A 170 -17.25 -6.49 -8.97
C GLY A 170 -16.15 -5.46 -9.24
N GLY A 171 -16.14 -4.37 -8.48
CA GLY A 171 -15.06 -3.38 -8.53
C GLY A 171 -13.76 -3.93 -7.93
N ALA A 172 -12.61 -3.59 -8.55
CA ALA A 172 -11.31 -3.96 -8.03
C ALA A 172 -10.93 -3.13 -6.79
N VAL A 173 -10.57 -3.81 -5.70
CA VAL A 173 -10.15 -3.21 -4.43
C VAL A 173 -8.62 -3.18 -4.32
N PRO A 174 -8.05 -2.29 -3.50
CA PRO A 174 -6.59 -2.20 -3.35
C PRO A 174 -5.99 -3.51 -2.82
N LEU A 175 -4.93 -3.98 -3.46
CA LEU A 175 -4.03 -5.03 -2.98
C LEU A 175 -2.71 -4.35 -2.59
N GLY A 176 -2.26 -4.53 -1.35
CA GLY A 176 -1.12 -3.77 -0.84
C GLY A 176 -0.79 -4.12 0.61
N ARG A 177 0.13 -3.38 1.23
CA ARG A 177 0.54 -3.63 2.62
C ARG A 177 0.46 -2.34 3.42
N ILE A 178 -0.53 -2.24 4.29
CA ILE A 178 -0.74 -1.05 5.11
C ILE A 178 -0.54 -1.32 6.61
N ALA A 179 -0.52 -2.58 7.06
CA ALA A 179 -0.26 -2.91 8.46
C ALA A 179 1.18 -2.54 8.90
N GLY A 180 1.43 -2.55 10.20
CA GLY A 180 2.75 -2.24 10.78
C GLY A 180 3.01 -0.74 10.95
N ASP A 181 4.28 -0.37 11.09
CA ASP A 181 4.74 0.97 11.43
C ASP A 181 5.44 1.72 10.29
N ILE A 182 5.38 1.19 9.06
CA ILE A 182 6.08 1.75 7.91
C ILE A 182 5.12 2.59 7.05
N PRO A 183 5.30 3.93 6.98
CA PRO A 183 4.37 4.80 6.24
C PRO A 183 4.55 4.72 4.71
N ASP A 184 5.78 4.48 4.22
CA ASP A 184 6.14 4.36 2.81
C ASP A 184 6.95 3.08 2.58
N ARG A 185 6.32 2.09 1.95
CA ARG A 185 6.89 0.76 1.74
C ARG A 185 7.89 0.70 0.59
N ARG A 186 7.99 1.74 -0.26
CA ARG A 186 8.81 1.74 -1.48
C ARG A 186 10.28 1.48 -1.23
N ARG A 187 10.80 1.96 -0.10
CA ARG A 187 12.23 1.89 0.24
C ARG A 187 12.55 0.71 1.17
N THR A 188 11.57 0.18 1.88
CA THR A 188 11.74 -0.88 2.89
C THR A 188 11.50 -2.26 2.29
N ASP A 189 10.44 -2.42 1.50
CA ASP A 189 9.99 -3.70 0.98
C ASP A 189 10.53 -3.85 -0.45
N ARG A 190 11.79 -4.31 -0.55
CA ARG A 190 12.50 -4.47 -1.81
C ARG A 190 12.65 -5.94 -2.20
N TYR A 191 12.33 -6.22 -3.46
CA TYR A 191 12.41 -7.56 -4.03
C TYR A 191 13.53 -7.66 -5.08
N PRO A 192 14.12 -8.86 -5.27
CA PRO A 192 14.97 -9.11 -6.42
C PRO A 192 14.21 -8.83 -7.72
N ALA A 193 14.95 -8.58 -8.78
CA ALA A 193 14.38 -8.39 -10.09
C ALA A 193 14.92 -9.45 -11.03
N VAL A 194 14.15 -9.73 -12.06
CA VAL A 194 14.54 -10.60 -13.16
C VAL A 194 14.65 -9.77 -14.42
N THR A 195 15.61 -10.09 -15.28
CA THR A 195 15.74 -9.49 -16.61
C THR A 195 15.34 -10.53 -17.63
N LEU A 196 14.41 -10.18 -18.51
CA LEU A 196 13.96 -11.01 -19.62
C LEU A 196 14.04 -10.21 -20.92
N ASP A 197 14.32 -10.89 -22.03
CA ASP A 197 14.37 -10.27 -23.35
C ASP A 197 12.97 -10.19 -23.96
N HIS A 198 12.47 -8.96 -24.16
CA HIS A 198 11.25 -8.75 -24.94
C HIS A 198 11.59 -8.75 -26.44
N PRO A 199 10.87 -9.50 -27.29
CA PRO A 199 11.19 -9.64 -28.72
C PRO A 199 11.27 -8.29 -29.47
N THR A 200 10.41 -7.32 -29.10
CA THR A 200 10.32 -5.99 -29.74
C THR A 200 11.00 -4.87 -28.95
N HIS A 201 11.16 -5.02 -27.63
CA HIS A 201 11.51 -3.91 -26.73
C HIS A 201 12.85 -4.13 -26.03
N GLY A 202 13.52 -5.26 -26.31
CA GLY A 202 14.81 -5.62 -25.77
C GLY A 202 14.76 -6.03 -24.29
N PRO A 203 15.93 -6.08 -23.64
CA PRO A 203 16.05 -6.53 -22.27
C PRO A 203 15.24 -5.66 -21.31
N THR A 204 14.36 -6.29 -20.53
CA THR A 204 13.42 -5.63 -19.62
C THR A 204 13.57 -6.13 -18.19
N ARG A 205 13.80 -5.16 -17.31
CA ARG A 205 13.78 -5.13 -15.86
C ARG A 205 12.43 -5.43 -15.20
N LEU A 206 12.06 -6.65 -14.79
CA LEU A 206 10.80 -6.89 -14.04
C LEU A 206 11.02 -6.99 -12.53
N ARG A 207 10.23 -6.27 -11.73
CA ARG A 207 10.37 -6.25 -10.27
C ARG A 207 9.05 -5.99 -9.55
N PRO A 208 8.65 -6.81 -8.55
CA PRO A 208 7.61 -6.44 -7.60
C PRO A 208 8.02 -5.20 -6.78
N VAL A 209 7.15 -4.21 -6.70
CA VAL A 209 7.37 -2.96 -5.95
C VAL A 209 6.10 -2.56 -5.21
N PHE A 210 6.23 -1.72 -4.19
CA PHE A 210 5.08 -0.99 -3.65
C PHE A 210 4.97 0.40 -4.29
N THR A 211 3.76 0.95 -4.37
CA THR A 211 3.50 2.33 -4.80
C THR A 211 3.55 3.30 -3.61
N SER A 212 3.42 4.61 -3.86
CA SER A 212 3.30 5.61 -2.79
C SER A 212 2.02 5.44 -1.94
N ARG A 213 1.03 4.68 -2.43
CA ARG A 213 -0.19 4.30 -1.70
C ARG A 213 -0.04 2.97 -0.94
N ASN A 214 1.17 2.41 -0.92
CA ASN A 214 1.49 1.06 -0.47
C ASN A 214 0.67 -0.03 -1.18
N GLY A 215 0.24 0.23 -2.43
CA GLY A 215 -0.32 -0.79 -3.31
C GLY A 215 0.80 -1.64 -3.90
N LEU A 216 0.57 -2.95 -4.07
CA LEU A 216 1.53 -3.83 -4.75
C LEU A 216 1.46 -3.59 -6.26
N ALA A 217 2.61 -3.54 -6.91
CA ALA A 217 2.73 -3.31 -8.34
C ALA A 217 3.89 -4.11 -8.94
N LEU A 218 3.90 -4.25 -10.26
CA LEU A 218 5.02 -4.75 -11.04
C LEU A 218 5.65 -3.58 -11.81
N ALA A 219 6.91 -3.28 -11.51
CA ALA A 219 7.70 -2.36 -12.31
C ALA A 219 8.33 -3.11 -13.49
N MET A 220 8.23 -2.54 -14.69
CA MET A 220 8.94 -2.96 -15.88
C MET A 220 9.82 -1.79 -16.34
N THR A 221 11.13 -2.00 -16.43
CA THR A 221 12.12 -0.96 -16.71
C THR A 221 13.01 -1.43 -17.84
N ALA A 222 13.14 -0.67 -18.92
CA ALA A 222 14.09 -1.00 -19.98
C ALA A 222 15.52 -1.03 -19.39
N VAL A 223 16.28 -2.09 -19.68
CA VAL A 223 17.69 -2.12 -19.30
C VAL A 223 18.46 -1.31 -20.35
N PRO A 224 19.29 -0.33 -19.94
CA PRO A 224 20.16 0.35 -20.87
C PRO A 224 21.05 -0.67 -21.58
N THR A 225 21.03 -0.68 -22.91
CA THR A 225 22.09 -1.30 -23.70
C THR A 225 23.29 -0.38 -23.68
N ASP A 226 24.44 -0.89 -23.23
CA ASP A 226 25.73 -0.18 -23.32
C ASP A 226 26.09 0.17 -24.77
#